data_AF-A0A453GB64-F1
#
_entry.id   AF-A0A453GB64-F1
#
_cell.length_a   1.000
_cell.length_b   1.000
_cell.length_c   1.000
_cell.angle_alpha   90.00
_cell.angle_beta   90.00
_cell.angle_gamma   90.00
#
_symmetry.space_group_name_H-M   'P 1'
#
loop_
_entity.id
_entity.type
_entity.pdbx_description
1 polymer ?
#
loop_
_entity_poly.entity_id
_entity_poly.type
_entity_poly.pdbx_seq_one_letter_code
_entity_poly.pdbx_strand_id
1 'polypeptide(L)' 'MDPSNGSYIIYTSRQFTNTLDSELFQTARMSPSSLRYFGIGLKNGMYSVVLQFAEIFFPDDETWKSVGKRIFNIYIQVA' A
#
# COMPACT_ATOMS: atom_id res chain seq x y z
N MET A 1 3.86 -10.36 13.49
CA MET A 1 4.68 -11.34 12.74
C MET A 1 5.73 -10.54 12.00
N ASP A 2 6.93 -10.42 12.56
CA ASP A 2 8.03 -9.79 11.84
C ASP A 2 8.47 -10.71 10.69
N PRO A 3 8.63 -10.20 9.45
CA PRO A 3 9.14 -11.01 8.38
C PRO A 3 10.62 -11.32 8.65
N SER A 4 10.94 -12.61 8.75
CA SER A 4 12.24 -13.15 9.18
C SER A 4 13.44 -12.74 8.31
N ASN A 5 13.25 -11.96 7.24
CA ASN A 5 14.29 -11.54 6.31
C ASN A 5 14.43 -10.01 6.14
N GLY A 6 13.79 -9.19 6.98
CA GLY A 6 13.88 -7.72 6.87
C GLY A 6 13.29 -7.13 5.57
N SER A 7 12.70 -7.97 4.71
CA SER A 7 11.95 -7.53 3.56
C SER A 7 10.57 -7.09 4.02
N TYR A 8 10.40 -5.78 4.10
CA TYR A 8 9.10 -5.14 4.26
C TYR A 8 8.28 -5.14 2.97
N ILE A 9 8.73 -5.83 1.91
CA ILE A 9 8.00 -5.95 0.65
C ILE A 9 7.18 -7.23 0.69
N ILE A 10 5.89 -7.08 0.44
CA ILE A 10 4.94 -8.18 0.28
C ILE A 10 4.58 -8.30 -1.20
N TYR A 11 4.30 -9.53 -1.62
CA TYR A 11 3.91 -9.86 -2.97
C TYR A 11 2.66 -10.74 -2.97
N THR A 12 1.80 -10.59 -3.98
CA THR A 12 0.66 -11.45 -4.27
C THR A 12 0.55 -11.71 -5.76
N SER A 13 0.16 -12.92 -6.16
CA SER A 13 -0.16 -13.26 -7.55
C SER A 13 -1.62 -12.99 -7.92
N ARG A 14 -2.40 -12.38 -7.01
CA ARG A 14 -3.80 -12.05 -7.23
C ARG A 14 -3.94 -10.99 -8.33
N GLN A 15 -5.01 -11.14 -9.11
CA GLN A 15 -5.44 -10.14 -10.06
C GLN A 15 -6.37 -9.14 -9.37
N PHE A 16 -6.17 -7.86 -9.63
CA PHE A 16 -6.99 -6.77 -9.12
C PHE A 16 -7.99 -6.36 -10.19
N THR A 17 -9.27 -6.41 -9.83
CA THR A 17 -10.36 -5.92 -10.67
C THR A 17 -10.46 -4.39 -10.55
N ASN A 18 -11.08 -3.72 -11.52
CA ASN A 18 -11.19 -2.24 -11.60
C ASN A 18 -9.86 -1.48 -11.83
N THR A 19 -8.87 -2.13 -12.42
CA THR A 19 -7.65 -1.48 -12.92
C THR A 19 -7.25 -2.07 -14.27
N LEU A 20 -6.61 -1.27 -15.12
CA LEU A 20 -5.97 -1.75 -16.36
C LEU A 20 -4.55 -2.29 -16.09
N ASP A 21 -3.97 -1.93 -14.94
CA ASP A 21 -2.65 -2.34 -14.51
C ASP A 21 -2.77 -3.08 -13.18
N SER A 22 -3.05 -4.39 -13.28
CA SER A 22 -3.12 -5.25 -12.09
C SER A 22 -1.73 -5.53 -11.50
N GLU A 23 -0.68 -5.48 -12.31
CA GLU A 23 0.68 -5.83 -11.89
C GLU A 23 1.22 -4.79 -10.90
N LEU A 24 0.88 -3.51 -11.11
CA LEU A 24 1.20 -2.42 -10.19
C LEU A 24 0.79 -2.70 -8.73
N PHE A 25 -0.33 -3.40 -8.52
CA PHE A 25 -0.89 -3.68 -7.20
C PHE A 25 -0.43 -5.01 -6.59
N GLN A 26 0.39 -5.79 -7.28
CA GLN A 26 0.87 -7.09 -6.79
C GLN A 26 1.96 -6.96 -5.74
N THR A 27 2.59 -5.80 -5.61
CA THR A 27 3.63 -5.54 -4.60
C THR A 27 3.25 -4.39 -3.70
N ALA A 28 3.57 -4.49 -2.41
CA ALA A 28 3.41 -3.39 -1.48
C ALA A 28 4.49 -3.41 -0.40
N ARG A 29 4.64 -2.29 0.30
CA ARG A 29 5.56 -2.15 1.43
C ARG A 29 4.78 -2.15 2.75
N MET A 30 4.92 -3.20 3.54
CA MET A 30 4.38 -3.26 4.91
C MET A 30 5.22 -2.39 5.85
N SER A 31 4.60 -1.74 6.84
CA SER A 31 5.30 -1.05 7.93
C SER A 31 4.68 -1.47 9.26
N PRO A 32 5.31 -2.39 10.01
CA PRO A 32 4.80 -2.86 11.31
C PRO A 32 4.76 -1.75 12.37
N SER A 33 5.69 -0.80 12.32
CA SER A 33 5.68 0.41 13.13
C SER A 33 5.26 1.61 12.28
N SER A 34 4.36 2.41 12.82
CA SER A 34 3.70 3.54 12.16
C SER A 34 4.65 4.71 11.91
N LEU A 35 5.52 4.60 10.90
CA LEU A 35 5.95 5.75 10.08
C LEU A 35 6.81 5.26 8.90
N ARG A 36 6.44 5.63 7.67
CA ARG A 36 7.32 5.55 6.51
C ARG A 36 7.24 6.87 5.77
N TYR A 37 8.10 7.81 6.15
CA TYR A 37 8.21 9.09 5.46
C TYR A 37 8.73 8.84 4.04
N PHE A 38 8.00 9.29 3.04
CA PHE A 38 8.41 9.23 1.64
C PHE A 38 8.74 10.63 1.17
N GLY A 39 10.03 10.99 1.27
CA GLY A 39 10.54 12.26 0.77
C GLY A 39 10.82 12.16 -0.73
N ILE A 40 10.22 13.04 -1.52
CA ILE A 40 10.50 13.18 -2.95
C ILE A 40 11.10 14.57 -3.16
N GLY A 41 12.30 14.64 -3.76
CA GLY A 41 12.96 15.91 -4.10
C GLY A 41 12.31 16.55 -5.31
N LEU A 42 11.20 17.25 -5.12
CA LEU A 42 10.50 17.98 -6.18
C LEU A 42 10.99 19.43 -6.24
N LYS A 43 10.95 20.03 -7.43
CA LYS A 43 11.18 21.47 -7.59
C LYS A 43 9.95 22.21 -7.06
N ASN A 44 10.10 23.50 -6.73
CA ASN A 44 8.94 24.31 -6.36
C ASN A 44 7.93 24.37 -7.52
N GLY A 45 6.68 24.02 -7.24
CA GLY A 45 5.63 23.93 -8.25
C GLY A 45 4.34 23.33 -7.71
N MET A 46 3.28 23.43 -8.50
CA MET A 46 2.00 22.82 -8.19
C MET A 46 1.97 21.39 -8.70
N TYR A 47 1.68 20.44 -7.81
CA TYR A 47 1.64 19.02 -8.14
C TYR A 47 0.27 18.42 -7.83
N SER A 48 -0.18 17.53 -8.70
CA SER A 48 -1.31 16.65 -8.42
C SER A 48 -0.78 15.37 -7.79
N VAL A 49 -1.19 15.09 -6.55
CA VAL A 49 -0.84 13.85 -5.85
C VAL A 49 -1.98 12.86 -6.05
N VAL A 50 -1.70 11.74 -6.73
CA VAL A 50 -2.64 10.64 -6.92
C VAL A 50 -2.18 9.46 -6.08
N LEU A 51 -3.02 9.04 -5.15
CA LEU A 51 -2.77 7.88 -4.30
C LEU A 51 -3.71 6.75 -4.71
N GLN A 52 -3.15 5.59 -5.03
CA GLN A 52 -3.90 4.40 -5.42
C GLN A 52 -3.74 3.33 -4.35
N PHE A 53 -4.83 2.66 -4.01
CA PHE A 53 -4.88 1.65 -2.95
C PHE A 53 -5.49 0.36 -3.45
N ALA A 54 -4.99 -0.76 -2.93
CA ALA A 54 -5.57 -2.08 -3.11
C ALA A 54 -5.33 -2.91 -1.84
N GLU A 55 -6.32 -3.72 -1.45
CA GLU A 55 -6.18 -4.65 -0.32
C GLU A 55 -5.58 -5.97 -0.80
N ILE A 56 -4.44 -6.34 -0.21
CA ILE A 56 -3.61 -7.46 -0.67
C ILE A 56 -3.80 -8.70 0.22
N PHE A 57 -4.16 -8.51 1.49
CA PHE A 57 -4.25 -9.58 2.49
C PHE A 57 -5.68 -10.02 2.80
N PHE A 58 -6.61 -9.07 2.87
CA PHE A 58 -8.00 -9.34 3.23
C PHE A 58 -8.85 -9.37 1.95
N PRO A 59 -9.06 -10.56 1.33
CA PRO A 59 -9.89 -10.65 0.12
C PRO A 59 -11.31 -10.15 0.41
N ASP A 60 -12.01 -9.73 -0.63
CA ASP A 60 -13.45 -9.47 -0.59
C ASP A 60 -14.21 -10.76 -0.96
N ASP A 61 -14.07 -11.80 -0.13
CA ASP A 61 -14.78 -13.07 -0.27
C ASP A 61 -15.58 -13.39 1.01
N GLU A 62 -16.54 -14.30 0.94
CA GLU A 62 -17.36 -14.67 2.11
C GLU A 62 -16.62 -15.65 3.03
N THR A 63 -15.36 -15.36 3.37
CA THR A 63 -14.54 -16.23 4.24
C THR A 63 -13.99 -15.48 5.45
N TRP A 64 -13.52 -16.24 6.45
CA TRP A 64 -12.90 -15.70 7.65
C TRP A 64 -11.65 -14.83 7.36
N LYS A 65 -11.06 -14.96 6.17
CA LYS A 65 -9.90 -14.16 5.75
C LYS A 65 -10.25 -12.69 5.52
N SER A 66 -11.52 -12.38 5.27
CA SER A 66 -12.01 -11.03 4.99
C SER A 66 -12.29 -10.18 6.24
N VAL A 67 -12.18 -10.78 7.42
CA VAL A 67 -12.51 -10.11 8.70
C VAL A 67 -11.46 -9.05 9.09
N GLY A 68 -10.27 -9.10 8.48
CA GLY A 68 -9.20 -8.16 8.80
C GLY A 68 -9.46 -6.73 8.32
N LYS A 69 -8.92 -5.76 9.06
CA LYS A 69 -9.07 -4.32 8.75
C LYS A 69 -7.72 -3.63 8.79
N ARG A 70 -7.50 -2.69 7.87
CA ARG A 70 -6.37 -1.76 7.87
C ARG A 70 -6.91 -0.34 7.98
N ILE A 71 -6.51 0.37 9.03
CA ILE A 71 -6.90 1.77 9.26
C ILE A 71 -5.59 2.55 9.37
N PHE A 72 -5.45 3.60 8.57
CA PHE A 72 -4.27 4.44 8.55
C PHE A 72 -4.62 5.87 8.15
N ASN A 73 -3.74 6.81 8.53
CA ASN A 73 -3.84 8.22 8.16
C ASN A 73 -2.70 8.55 7.20
N ILE A 74 -2.95 9.45 6.25
CA ILE A 74 -1.95 9.96 5.31
C ILE A 74 -1.80 11.45 5.55
N TYR A 75 -0.56 11.88 5.79
CA TYR A 75 -0.20 13.28 5.92
C TYR A 75 0.68 13.67 4.73
N ILE A 76 0.29 14.71 4.01
CA ILE A 76 1.06 15.30 2.91
C ILE A 76 1.60 16.63 3.39
N GLN A 77 2.93 16.77 3.38
CA GLN A 77 3.61 17.99 3.81
C GLN A 77 4.14 18.75 2.59
N VAL A 78 3.90 20.06 2.57
CA VAL A 78 4.59 21.00 1.68
C VAL A 78 5.80 21.52 2.45
N ALA A 79 6.97 21.51 1.81
CA ALA A 79 8.20 22.06 2.35
C ALA A 79 8.35 23.53 1.97
#